data_AF-T0FBN2-F1
#
_entry.id   AF-T0FBN2-F1
#
_cell.length_a   1.000
_cell.length_b   1.000
_cell.length_c   1.000
_cell.angle_alpha   90.00
_cell.angle_beta   90.00
_cell.angle_gamma   90.00
#
_symmetry.space_group_name_H-M   'P 1'
#
loop_
_entity.id
_entity.type
_entity.pdbx_description
1 polymer ?
#
loop_
_entity_poly.entity_id
_entity_poly.type
_entity_poly.pdbx_seq_one_letter_code
_entity_poly.pdbx_strand_id
1 'polypeptide(L)'
;MIEKPLDGRVAVVAGGARGAGRGISIALGELGCTVYVTGRTSRDFTSELGRKETIEETAEKVSQVGGKGVPIRADHADPEQVKSLFAQVKKESNGGLDILVNDIWGGDHLAEWGKKFWEQDISKALKIFGNCLNSHIITSFYGAPLLIEKGSGLLVEVTARIIDTGEIYRTVLQSLPS
;
A
#
# COMPACT_ATOMS: atom_id res chain seq x y z
N MET A 1 1.93 6.33 -33.06
CA MET A 1 1.68 6.38 -31.61
C MET A 1 2.86 5.71 -30.93
N ILE A 2 3.39 6.30 -29.85
CA ILE A 2 4.43 5.63 -29.05
C ILE A 2 3.73 4.53 -28.26
N GLU A 3 4.14 3.29 -28.45
CA GLU A 3 3.64 2.15 -27.70
C GLU A 3 4.06 2.29 -26.23
N LYS A 4 3.10 2.22 -25.31
CA LYS A 4 3.38 2.37 -23.88
C LYS A 4 3.69 0.99 -23.26
N PRO A 5 4.76 0.85 -22.44
CA PRO A 5 5.22 -0.47 -21.99
C PRO A 5 4.21 -1.28 -21.16
N LEU A 6 3.27 -0.63 -20.48
CA LEU A 6 2.25 -1.26 -19.65
C LEU A 6 0.83 -1.05 -20.19
N ASP A 7 0.69 -0.76 -21.49
CA ASP A 7 -0.64 -0.64 -22.09
C ASP A 7 -1.42 -1.97 -21.95
N GLY A 8 -2.71 -1.85 -21.60
CA GLY A 8 -3.58 -2.99 -21.29
C GLY A 8 -3.24 -3.76 -20.01
N ARG A 9 -2.21 -3.38 -19.25
CA ARG A 9 -1.89 -3.98 -17.94
C ARG A 9 -2.74 -3.38 -16.83
N VAL A 10 -3.00 -4.17 -15.80
CA VAL A 10 -3.82 -3.79 -14.64
C VAL A 10 -2.99 -3.84 -13.37
N ALA A 11 -3.00 -2.75 -12.61
CA ALA A 11 -2.31 -2.63 -11.34
C ALA A 11 -3.28 -2.25 -10.20
N VAL A 12 -3.00 -2.74 -8.99
CA VAL A 12 -3.59 -2.26 -7.74
C VAL A 12 -2.49 -1.64 -6.91
N VAL A 13 -2.70 -0.40 -6.45
CA VAL A 13 -1.79 0.30 -5.54
C VAL A 13 -2.50 0.57 -4.22
N ALA A 14 -2.24 -0.28 -3.24
CA ALA A 14 -2.72 -0.15 -1.89
C ALA A 14 -1.96 0.95 -1.14
N GLY A 15 -2.68 1.95 -0.65
CA GLY A 15 -2.08 3.16 -0.10
C GLY A 15 -1.85 4.28 -1.13
N GLY A 16 -2.45 4.19 -2.32
CA GLY A 16 -2.24 5.12 -3.44
C GLY A 16 -2.74 6.56 -3.25
N ALA A 17 -3.41 6.89 -2.14
CA ALA A 17 -3.96 8.24 -1.93
C ALA A 17 -2.88 9.33 -1.85
N ARG A 18 -1.65 9.01 -1.38
CA ARG A 18 -0.59 10.00 -1.11
C ARG A 18 0.81 9.41 -1.15
N GLY A 19 1.81 10.23 -0.86
CA GLY A 19 3.20 9.78 -0.64
C GLY A 19 3.76 8.98 -1.81
N ALA A 20 4.52 7.92 -1.49
CA ALA A 20 5.11 7.02 -2.48
C ALA A 20 4.04 6.34 -3.33
N GLY A 21 2.96 5.82 -2.73
CA GLY A 21 1.87 5.16 -3.43
C GLY A 21 1.21 6.03 -4.49
N ARG A 22 1.02 7.33 -4.22
CA ARG A 22 0.55 8.29 -5.25
C ARG A 22 1.56 8.42 -6.39
N GLY A 23 2.84 8.56 -6.08
CA GLY A 23 3.89 8.65 -7.09
C GLY A 23 3.97 7.39 -7.96
N ILE A 24 3.94 6.21 -7.34
CA ILE A 24 3.93 4.90 -8.02
C ILE A 24 2.70 4.78 -8.92
N SER A 25 1.52 5.18 -8.42
CA SER A 25 0.29 5.16 -9.20
C SER A 25 0.41 5.98 -10.48
N ILE A 26 0.92 7.22 -10.36
CA ILE A 26 1.11 8.13 -11.50
C ILE A 26 2.14 7.56 -12.49
N ALA A 27 3.27 7.05 -12.01
CA ALA A 27 4.30 6.45 -12.86
C ALA A 27 3.77 5.23 -13.65
N LEU A 28 2.94 4.40 -13.03
CA LEU A 28 2.26 3.30 -13.74
C LEU A 28 1.29 3.84 -14.81
N GLY A 29 0.61 4.95 -14.54
CA GLY A 29 -0.25 5.64 -15.50
C GLY A 29 0.51 6.22 -16.70
N GLU A 30 1.69 6.81 -16.47
CA GLU A 30 2.56 7.32 -17.55
C GLU A 30 2.88 6.20 -18.55
N LEU A 31 3.09 4.99 -18.03
CA LEU A 31 3.35 3.76 -18.80
C LEU A 31 2.09 3.11 -19.39
N GLY A 32 0.90 3.72 -19.27
CA GLY A 32 -0.34 3.28 -19.91
C GLY A 32 -1.18 2.30 -19.10
N CYS A 33 -0.82 2.04 -17.85
CA CYS A 33 -1.50 1.04 -17.03
C CYS A 33 -2.91 1.52 -16.60
N THR A 34 -3.82 0.57 -16.42
CA THR A 34 -5.02 0.77 -15.61
C THR A 34 -4.66 0.58 -14.14
N VAL A 35 -4.81 1.62 -13.32
CA VAL A 35 -4.38 1.63 -11.92
C VAL A 35 -5.58 1.80 -11.00
N TYR A 36 -5.87 0.76 -10.23
CA TYR A 36 -6.76 0.81 -9.08
C TYR A 36 -6.04 1.48 -7.91
N VAL A 37 -6.43 2.71 -7.61
CA VAL A 37 -5.86 3.50 -6.52
C VAL A 37 -6.72 3.27 -5.28
N THR A 38 -6.15 2.65 -4.25
CA THR A 38 -6.91 2.30 -3.04
C THR A 38 -6.34 2.90 -1.76
N GLY A 39 -7.25 3.12 -0.81
CA GLY A 39 -6.94 3.70 0.48
C GLY A 39 -8.20 4.18 1.19
N ARG A 40 -8.03 4.67 2.43
CA ARG A 40 -9.15 5.08 3.28
C ARG A 40 -9.70 6.45 2.91
N THR A 41 -8.82 7.40 2.59
CA THR A 41 -9.21 8.80 2.35
C THR A 41 -9.78 8.97 0.94
N SER A 42 -11.02 9.41 0.89
CA SER A 42 -11.82 9.71 -0.30
C SER A 42 -12.43 11.11 -0.14
N ARG A 43 -12.98 11.68 -1.21
CA ARG A 43 -13.73 12.96 -1.16
C ARG A 43 -14.85 12.95 -0.11
N ASP A 44 -15.48 11.80 0.09
CA ASP A 44 -16.61 11.64 1.02
C ASP A 44 -16.17 11.10 2.40
N PHE A 45 -14.88 10.81 2.60
CA PHE A 45 -14.40 10.25 3.86
C PHE A 45 -12.95 10.66 4.17
N THR A 46 -12.75 11.33 5.31
CA THR A 46 -11.43 11.65 5.84
C THR A 46 -11.02 10.60 6.87
N SER A 47 -9.81 10.04 6.74
CA SER A 47 -9.27 9.08 7.70
C SER A 47 -8.78 9.80 8.97
N GLU A 48 -8.44 9.03 10.00
CA GLU A 48 -7.97 9.52 11.30
C GLU A 48 -6.69 10.36 11.19
N LEU A 49 -5.97 10.22 10.07
CA LEU A 49 -4.79 11.01 9.74
C LEU A 49 -5.10 12.46 9.36
N GLY A 50 -6.37 12.82 9.12
CA GLY A 50 -6.79 14.21 8.83
C GLY A 50 -6.17 14.83 7.56
N ARG A 51 -5.62 14.00 6.67
CA ARG A 51 -4.97 14.44 5.43
C ARG A 51 -5.99 14.67 4.33
N LYS A 52 -5.74 15.67 3.48
CA LYS A 52 -6.66 16.13 2.44
C LYS A 52 -6.56 15.32 1.15
N GLU A 53 -5.40 14.71 0.90
CA GLU A 53 -5.16 13.92 -0.30
C GLU A 53 -6.06 12.69 -0.38
N THR A 54 -6.79 12.56 -1.51
CA THR A 54 -7.75 11.48 -1.74
C THR A 54 -7.29 10.51 -2.83
N ILE A 55 -7.91 9.33 -2.87
CA ILE A 55 -7.73 8.35 -3.94
C ILE A 55 -8.23 8.85 -5.30
N GLU A 56 -9.31 9.64 -5.34
CA GLU A 56 -9.89 10.20 -6.57
C GLU A 56 -8.91 11.17 -7.22
N GLU A 57 -8.28 12.06 -6.44
CA GLU A 57 -7.27 12.98 -6.96
C GLU A 57 -6.07 12.23 -7.57
N THR A 58 -5.62 11.13 -6.94
CA THR A 58 -4.54 10.33 -7.52
C THR A 58 -5.01 9.64 -8.81
N ALA A 59 -6.21 9.04 -8.83
CA ALA A 59 -6.74 8.37 -10.02
C ALA A 59 -6.94 9.35 -11.20
N GLU A 60 -7.34 10.59 -10.93
CA GLU A 60 -7.40 11.66 -11.93
C GLU A 60 -6.00 11.96 -12.49
N LYS A 61 -4.98 12.05 -11.64
CA LYS A 61 -3.59 12.22 -12.09
C LYS A 61 -3.08 11.06 -12.94
N VAL A 62 -3.40 9.81 -12.58
CA VAL A 62 -3.11 8.62 -13.41
C VAL A 62 -3.73 8.77 -14.80
N SER A 63 -4.97 9.24 -14.86
CA SER A 63 -5.68 9.41 -16.12
C SER A 63 -5.10 10.55 -16.96
N GLN A 64 -4.67 11.64 -16.32
CA GLN A 64 -4.03 12.79 -16.99
C GLN A 64 -2.70 12.43 -17.68
N VAL A 65 -1.94 11.48 -17.13
CA VAL A 65 -0.67 11.02 -17.73
C VAL A 65 -0.86 9.90 -18.77
N GLY A 66 -2.11 9.60 -19.11
CA GLY A 66 -2.48 8.68 -20.18
C GLY A 66 -2.54 7.21 -19.78
N GLY A 67 -2.75 6.91 -18.50
CA GLY A 67 -3.25 5.63 -18.03
C GLY A 67 -4.76 5.70 -17.78
N LYS A 68 -5.29 4.73 -17.03
CA LYS A 68 -6.68 4.76 -16.54
C LYS A 68 -6.67 4.62 -15.02
N GLY A 69 -6.94 5.71 -14.30
CA GLY A 69 -7.08 5.66 -12.84
C GLY A 69 -8.48 5.23 -12.42
N VAL A 70 -8.58 4.29 -11.49
CA VAL A 70 -9.83 3.82 -10.90
C VAL A 70 -9.74 3.96 -9.37
N PRO A 71 -10.42 4.94 -8.75
CA PRO A 71 -10.39 5.08 -7.29
C PRO A 71 -11.33 4.05 -6.65
N ILE A 72 -10.81 3.28 -5.68
CA ILE A 72 -11.64 2.42 -4.83
C ILE A 72 -11.29 2.66 -3.36
N ARG A 73 -12.27 3.13 -2.59
CA ARG A 73 -12.10 3.30 -1.15
C ARG A 73 -12.09 1.91 -0.49
N ALA A 74 -11.03 1.62 0.24
CA ALA A 74 -10.89 0.39 1.01
C ALA A 74 -10.01 0.65 2.24
N ASP A 75 -10.45 0.13 3.39
CA ASP A 75 -9.56 -0.07 4.52
C ASP A 75 -8.87 -1.44 4.38
N HIS A 76 -7.56 -1.43 4.16
CA HIS A 76 -6.79 -2.66 3.98
C HIS A 76 -6.61 -3.46 5.28
N ALA A 77 -6.96 -2.89 6.44
CA ALA A 77 -7.04 -3.63 7.70
C ALA A 77 -8.37 -4.41 7.85
N ASP A 78 -9.34 -4.24 6.95
CA ASP A 78 -10.63 -4.93 6.94
C ASP A 78 -10.68 -5.99 5.81
N PRO A 79 -10.63 -7.29 6.16
CA PRO A 79 -10.66 -8.37 5.18
C PRO A 79 -11.85 -8.36 4.23
N GLU A 80 -13.06 -7.97 4.68
CA GLU A 80 -14.25 -8.00 3.83
C GLU A 80 -14.23 -6.85 2.81
N GLN A 81 -13.68 -5.69 3.18
CA GLN A 81 -13.46 -4.59 2.23
C GLN A 81 -12.41 -4.98 1.18
N VAL A 82 -11.31 -5.60 1.59
CA VAL A 82 -10.25 -6.04 0.66
C VAL A 82 -10.74 -7.14 -0.28
N LYS A 83 -11.49 -8.11 0.24
CA LYS A 83 -12.15 -9.13 -0.58
C LYS A 83 -13.09 -8.52 -1.62
N SER A 84 -13.89 -7.52 -1.22
CA SER A 84 -14.78 -6.80 -2.12
C SER A 84 -14.01 -6.02 -3.19
N LEU A 85 -12.91 -5.37 -2.81
CA LEU A 85 -11.98 -4.72 -3.74
C LEU A 85 -11.49 -5.68 -4.82
N PHE A 86 -10.91 -6.83 -4.44
CA PHE A 86 -10.37 -7.76 -5.43
C PHE A 86 -11.44 -8.49 -6.23
N ALA A 87 -12.65 -8.68 -5.69
CA ALA A 87 -13.79 -9.15 -6.47
C ALA A 87 -14.18 -8.15 -7.57
N GLN A 88 -14.16 -6.84 -7.26
CA GLN A 88 -14.40 -5.79 -8.24
C GLN A 88 -13.30 -5.74 -9.29
N VAL A 89 -12.02 -5.77 -8.87
CA VAL A 89 -10.87 -5.81 -9.80
C VAL A 89 -11.00 -7.00 -10.75
N LYS A 90 -11.23 -8.21 -10.23
CA LYS A 90 -11.41 -9.43 -11.05
C LYS A 90 -12.51 -9.27 -12.10
N LYS A 91 -13.64 -8.67 -11.71
CA LYS A 91 -14.78 -8.45 -12.61
C LYS A 91 -14.46 -7.44 -13.71
N GLU A 92 -13.81 -6.34 -13.37
CA GLU A 92 -13.54 -5.24 -14.31
C GLU A 92 -12.32 -5.48 -15.21
N SER A 93 -11.35 -6.28 -14.76
CA SER A 93 -10.12 -6.60 -15.50
C SER A 93 -10.19 -7.88 -16.33
N ASN A 94 -11.38 -8.46 -16.50
CA ASN A 94 -11.58 -9.78 -17.11
C ASN A 94 -10.70 -10.88 -16.48
N GLY A 95 -10.55 -10.84 -15.16
CA GLY A 95 -9.89 -11.88 -14.38
C GLY A 95 -8.38 -11.70 -14.14
N GLY A 96 -7.73 -10.68 -14.71
CA GLY A 96 -6.29 -10.51 -14.63
C GLY A 96 -5.85 -9.36 -13.74
N LEU A 97 -4.90 -9.61 -12.84
CA LEU A 97 -4.09 -8.57 -12.19
C LEU A 97 -2.64 -8.77 -12.62
N ASP A 98 -1.97 -7.71 -13.08
CA ASP A 98 -0.57 -7.77 -13.49
C ASP A 98 0.37 -7.29 -12.39
N ILE A 99 -0.03 -6.28 -11.61
CA ILE A 99 0.83 -5.67 -10.59
C ILE A 99 0.02 -5.42 -9.31
N LEU A 100 0.53 -5.85 -8.17
CA LEU A 100 0.06 -5.44 -6.85
C LEU A 100 1.18 -4.71 -6.12
N VAL A 101 0.92 -3.49 -5.69
CA VAL A 101 1.82 -2.71 -4.84
C VAL A 101 1.18 -2.50 -3.48
N ASN A 102 1.87 -2.95 -2.43
CA ASN A 102 1.52 -2.67 -1.05
C ASN A 102 2.40 -1.52 -0.52
N ASP A 103 1.82 -0.33 -0.37
CA ASP A 103 2.45 0.85 0.24
C ASP A 103 1.59 1.39 1.39
N ILE A 104 1.44 0.59 2.47
CA ILE A 104 0.50 0.86 3.56
C ILE A 104 1.25 1.02 4.88
N TRP A 105 1.21 2.23 5.44
CA TRP A 105 1.87 2.53 6.72
C TRP A 105 0.88 2.73 7.86
N GLY A 106 0.11 3.83 7.85
CA GLY A 106 -0.92 4.13 8.85
C GLY A 106 -0.42 4.33 10.29
N GLY A 107 0.90 4.45 10.52
CA GLY A 107 1.51 4.52 11.86
C GLY A 107 1.93 5.91 12.35
N ASP A 108 1.97 6.93 11.49
CA ASP A 108 2.61 8.24 11.81
C ASP A 108 2.09 8.91 13.09
N HIS A 109 0.78 8.94 13.28
CA HIS A 109 0.13 9.57 14.44
C HIS A 109 0.21 8.72 15.72
N LEU A 110 0.62 7.46 15.60
CA LEU A 110 0.74 6.52 16.71
C LEU A 110 2.20 6.36 17.16
N ALA A 111 3.15 6.68 16.28
CA ALA A 111 4.57 6.52 16.55
C ALA A 111 5.06 7.54 17.58
N GLU A 112 5.64 7.04 18.67
CA GLU A 112 6.23 7.86 19.74
C GLU A 112 7.74 7.99 19.50
N TRP A 113 8.10 8.75 18.47
CA TRP A 113 9.49 8.95 18.06
C TRP A 113 10.36 9.47 19.22
N GLY A 114 11.56 8.89 19.36
CA GLY A 114 12.53 9.26 20.39
C GLY A 114 12.37 8.55 21.74
N LYS A 115 11.29 7.80 21.96
CA LYS A 115 11.14 6.94 23.15
C LYS A 115 11.83 5.58 22.96
N LYS A 116 12.39 5.04 24.03
CA LYS A 116 12.87 3.64 24.04
C LYS A 116 11.68 2.71 23.92
N PHE A 117 11.87 1.51 23.37
CA PHE A 117 10.74 0.62 23.04
C PHE A 117 9.85 0.27 24.26
N TRP A 118 10.43 0.17 25.47
CA TRP A 118 9.68 -0.11 26.71
C TRP A 118 9.01 1.12 27.35
N GLU A 119 9.29 2.32 26.84
CA GLU A 119 8.64 3.57 27.26
C GLU A 119 7.45 3.92 26.35
N GLN A 120 7.27 3.16 25.27
CA GLN A 120 6.17 3.33 24.34
C GLN A 120 4.87 2.74 24.87
N ASP A 121 3.76 3.34 24.47
CA ASP A 121 2.44 2.74 24.67
C ASP A 121 2.30 1.45 23.84
N ILE A 122 2.22 0.31 24.52
CA ILE A 122 2.14 -1.01 23.88
C ILE A 122 0.90 -1.15 22.98
N SER A 123 -0.22 -0.52 23.32
CA SER A 123 -1.43 -0.57 22.51
C SER A 123 -1.26 0.21 21.21
N LYS A 124 -0.59 1.36 21.24
CA LYS A 124 -0.23 2.10 20.01
C LYS A 124 0.76 1.31 19.14
N ALA A 125 1.78 0.72 19.76
CA ALA A 125 2.76 -0.10 19.05
C ALA A 125 2.09 -1.27 18.32
N LEU A 126 1.26 -2.05 19.02
CA LEU A 126 0.49 -3.16 18.41
C LEU A 126 -0.47 -2.67 17.32
N LYS A 127 -1.08 -1.48 17.48
CA LYS A 127 -1.93 -0.90 16.45
C LYS A 127 -1.16 -0.51 15.20
N ILE A 128 0.09 -0.03 15.31
CA ILE A 128 0.97 0.20 14.16
C ILE A 128 1.19 -1.10 13.40
N PHE A 129 1.55 -2.18 14.09
CA PHE A 129 1.70 -3.50 13.46
C PHE A 129 0.43 -3.96 12.76
N GLY A 130 -0.74 -3.75 13.36
CA GLY A 130 -2.02 -4.02 12.72
C GLY A 130 -2.25 -3.17 11.46
N ASN A 131 -1.92 -1.88 11.50
CA ASN A 131 -2.13 -0.98 10.37
C ASN A 131 -1.17 -1.26 9.20
N CYS A 132 0.08 -1.66 9.47
CA CYS A 132 1.06 -1.94 8.42
C CYS A 132 1.05 -3.42 8.01
N LEU A 133 1.42 -4.33 8.92
CA LEU A 133 1.67 -5.73 8.60
C LEU A 133 0.39 -6.47 8.23
N ASN A 134 -0.67 -6.35 9.03
CA ASN A 134 -1.91 -7.07 8.71
C ASN A 134 -2.49 -6.56 7.40
N SER A 135 -2.45 -5.25 7.15
CA SER A 135 -2.93 -4.69 5.88
C SER A 135 -2.21 -5.27 4.67
N HIS A 136 -0.88 -5.39 4.72
CA HIS A 136 -0.11 -6.02 3.63
C HIS A 136 -0.50 -7.49 3.45
N ILE A 137 -0.59 -8.27 4.55
CA ILE A 137 -0.97 -9.68 4.51
C ILE A 137 -2.37 -9.87 3.93
N ILE A 138 -3.37 -9.12 4.42
CA ILE A 138 -4.76 -9.21 3.97
C ILE A 138 -4.85 -8.86 2.48
N THR A 139 -4.16 -7.80 2.06
CA THR A 139 -4.13 -7.37 0.65
C THR A 139 -3.52 -8.42 -0.25
N SER A 140 -2.35 -8.94 0.12
CA SER A 140 -1.68 -9.99 -0.64
C SER A 140 -2.48 -11.29 -0.65
N PHE A 141 -3.18 -11.63 0.44
CA PHE A 141 -4.01 -12.84 0.52
C PHE A 141 -5.11 -12.86 -0.55
N TYR A 142 -5.79 -11.73 -0.77
CA TYR A 142 -6.86 -11.65 -1.79
C TYR A 142 -6.34 -11.29 -3.19
N GLY A 143 -5.21 -10.58 -3.29
CA GLY A 143 -4.65 -10.16 -4.58
C GLY A 143 -3.75 -11.20 -5.26
N ALA A 144 -2.98 -11.97 -4.50
CA ALA A 144 -2.04 -12.95 -5.05
C ALA A 144 -2.69 -14.02 -5.95
N PRO A 145 -3.90 -14.55 -5.66
CA PRO A 145 -4.56 -15.48 -6.56
C PRO A 145 -4.76 -14.93 -7.99
N LEU A 146 -5.11 -13.64 -8.14
CA LEU A 146 -5.27 -13.00 -9.45
C LEU A 146 -3.94 -12.84 -10.20
N LEU A 147 -2.85 -12.55 -9.47
CA LEU A 147 -1.49 -12.49 -10.04
C LEU A 147 -1.05 -13.86 -10.56
N ILE A 148 -1.34 -14.92 -9.81
CA ILE A 148 -1.00 -16.31 -10.15
C ILE A 148 -1.85 -16.80 -11.33
N GLU A 149 -3.17 -16.55 -11.32
CA GLU A 149 -4.08 -16.86 -12.44
C GLU A 149 -3.61 -16.23 -13.76
N LYS A 150 -3.00 -15.02 -13.69
CA LYS A 150 -2.44 -14.32 -14.86
C LYS A 150 -1.12 -14.93 -15.37
N GLY A 151 -0.38 -15.68 -14.53
CA GLY A 151 0.88 -16.34 -14.89
C GLY A 151 2.10 -15.42 -15.11
N SER A 152 1.95 -14.11 -14.92
CA SER A 152 3.02 -13.11 -15.09
C SER A 152 2.93 -11.93 -14.12
N GLY A 153 2.22 -12.11 -13.00
CA GLY A 153 1.98 -11.05 -12.03
C GLY A 153 3.20 -10.69 -11.18
N LEU A 154 3.28 -9.42 -10.77
CA LEU A 154 4.30 -8.88 -9.88
C LEU A 154 3.66 -8.40 -8.57
N LEU A 155 4.17 -8.86 -7.43
CA LEU A 155 3.87 -8.31 -6.10
C LEU A 155 5.04 -7.46 -5.62
N VAL A 156 4.78 -6.20 -5.24
CA VAL A 156 5.75 -5.26 -4.70
C VAL A 156 5.36 -4.89 -3.28
N GLU A 157 6.26 -5.15 -2.33
CA GLU A 157 6.12 -4.75 -0.93
C GLU A 157 6.99 -3.52 -0.67
N VAL A 158 6.37 -2.35 -0.48
CA VAL A 158 7.09 -1.12 -0.15
C VAL A 158 7.37 -1.12 1.34
N THR A 159 8.64 -1.28 1.69
CA THR A 159 9.12 -1.29 3.07
C THR A 159 10.32 -0.37 3.20
N ALA A 160 10.54 0.19 4.39
CA ALA A 160 11.72 0.98 4.67
C ALA A 160 12.89 0.06 5.06
N ARG A 161 14.05 0.28 4.44
CA ARG A 161 15.29 -0.36 4.87
C ARG A 161 15.72 0.23 6.21
N ILE A 162 15.92 -0.62 7.21
CA ILE A 162 16.72 -0.25 8.38
C ILE A 162 18.17 -0.18 7.91
N ILE A 163 18.74 1.02 7.84
CA ILE A 163 20.19 1.18 7.70
C ILE A 163 20.77 0.86 9.07
N ASP A 164 21.29 -0.35 9.22
CA ASP A 164 22.05 -0.75 10.39
C ASP A 164 23.34 0.07 10.43
N THR A 165 23.46 0.99 11.39
CA THR A 165 24.73 1.69 11.69
C THR A 165 25.63 0.85 12.60
N GLY A 166 25.25 -0.38 12.95
CA GLY A 166 26.09 -1.35 13.66
C GLY A 166 26.23 -1.13 15.17
N GLU A 167 25.51 -0.17 15.77
CA GLU A 167 25.72 0.20 17.18
C GLU A 167 24.84 -0.54 18.21
N ILE A 168 23.79 -1.27 17.81
CA ILE A 168 22.75 -1.74 18.77
C ILE A 168 22.52 -3.27 18.75
N TYR A 169 23.58 -4.07 18.70
CA TYR A 169 23.50 -5.49 19.11
C TYR A 169 24.61 -5.94 20.06
N ARG A 170 25.72 -5.19 20.19
CA ARG A 170 26.82 -5.57 21.11
C ARG A 170 26.54 -5.27 22.58
N THR A 171 25.69 -4.28 22.90
CA THR A 171 25.53 -3.81 24.29
C THR A 171 24.64 -4.71 25.14
N VAL A 172 23.70 -5.47 24.55
CA VAL A 172 22.71 -6.26 25.32
C VAL A 172 23.27 -7.62 25.78
N LEU A 173 24.28 -8.17 25.10
CA LEU A 173 24.84 -9.49 25.46
C LEU A 173 26.07 -9.46 26.37
N GLN A 174 26.68 -8.30 26.63
CA GLN A 174 27.90 -8.20 27.44
C GLN A 174 27.71 -7.72 28.88
N SER A 175 26.48 -7.40 29.33
CA SER A 175 26.28 -6.80 30.66
C SER A 175 25.34 -7.58 31.59
N LEU A 176 25.24 -8.91 31.45
CA LEU A 176 24.71 -9.73 32.54
C LEU A 176 25.88 -10.24 33.39
N PRO A 177 26.12 -9.68 34.59
CA PRO A 177 27.11 -10.24 35.50
C PRO A 177 26.66 -11.63 35.98
N SER A 178 27.63 -12.52 36.10
CA SER A 178 27.54 -13.85 36.73
C SER A 178 27.15 -13.78 38.19
#